data_AF-A0AAJ1Q562-F1
#
_entry.id   AF-A0AAJ1Q562-F1
#
_cell.length_a   1.000
_cell.length_b   1.000
_cell.length_c   1.000
_cell.angle_alpha   90.00
_cell.angle_beta   90.00
_cell.angle_gamma   90.00
#
_symmetry.space_group_name_H-M   'P 1'
#
loop_
_entity.id
_entity.type
_entity.pdbx_description
1 polymer ?
#
loop_
_entity_poly.entity_id
_entity_poly.type
_entity_poly.pdbx_seq_one_letter_code
_entity_poly.pdbx_strand_id
1 'polypeptide(L)'
;MAFSTEASLKGFNRQFKVSSECKPYTLRDNGFVETSGGNYLYKRPLDSTHRSGLVLKVTVNQKINQLKISTVTANGLQAVNVEKLANNEMVIEKINFIFDGFVDRNVLVEV
;
A
#
# COMPACT_ATOMS: atom_id res chain seq x y z
N MET A 1 -10.99 -4.56 4.61
CA MET A 1 -10.64 -4.87 3.20
C MET A 1 -10.09 -6.28 3.18
N ALA A 2 -10.67 -7.15 2.36
CA ALA A 2 -10.21 -8.53 2.19
C ALA A 2 -8.94 -8.57 1.32
N PHE A 3 -8.21 -9.68 1.38
CA PHE A 3 -7.15 -9.97 0.43
C PHE A 3 -7.75 -10.34 -0.93
N SER A 4 -7.14 -9.84 -2.00
CA SER A 4 -7.50 -10.15 -3.38
C SER A 4 -6.23 -10.38 -4.21
N THR A 5 -6.34 -11.06 -5.33
CA THR A 5 -5.22 -11.24 -6.28
C THR A 5 -4.79 -9.91 -6.90
N GLU A 6 -5.76 -9.02 -7.11
CA GLU A 6 -5.58 -7.68 -7.63
C GLU A 6 -6.26 -6.68 -6.69
N ALA A 7 -5.61 -5.54 -6.42
CA ALA A 7 -6.17 -4.49 -5.57
C ALA A 7 -5.81 -3.12 -6.11
N SER A 8 -6.73 -2.18 -5.96
CA SER A 8 -6.49 -0.75 -6.14
C SER A 8 -6.60 -0.03 -4.79
N LEU A 9 -5.94 1.11 -4.67
CA LEU A 9 -6.23 2.02 -3.57
C LEU A 9 -7.59 2.68 -3.84
N LYS A 10 -8.46 2.75 -2.83
CA LYS A 10 -9.79 3.34 -3.00
C LYS A 10 -9.70 4.76 -3.57
N GLY A 11 -10.35 4.98 -4.72
CA GLY A 11 -10.31 6.23 -5.49
C GLY A 11 -9.41 6.13 -6.73
N PHE A 12 -8.26 5.48 -6.58
CA PHE A 12 -7.25 5.43 -7.64
C PHE A 12 -7.70 4.56 -8.82
N ASN A 13 -7.28 4.95 -10.02
CA ASN A 13 -7.51 4.23 -11.28
C ASN A 13 -6.45 3.15 -11.59
N ARG A 14 -5.42 3.01 -10.76
CA ARG A 14 -4.35 2.02 -10.91
C ARG A 14 -4.68 0.75 -10.13
N GLN A 15 -4.44 -0.40 -10.76
CA GLN A 15 -4.68 -1.71 -10.15
C GLN A 15 -3.37 -2.50 -10.13
N PHE A 16 -3.13 -3.21 -9.03
CA PHE A 16 -1.86 -3.89 -8.81
C PHE A 16 -2.08 -5.33 -8.39
N LYS A 17 -1.15 -6.21 -8.77
CA LYS A 17 -1.00 -7.55 -8.21
C LYS A 17 0.43 -7.76 -7.72
N VAL A 18 0.63 -8.78 -6.89
CA VAL A 18 1.98 -9.18 -6.47
C VAL A 18 2.74 -9.73 -7.67
N SER A 19 3.98 -9.31 -7.87
CA SER A 19 4.83 -9.82 -8.96
C SER A 19 5.10 -11.31 -8.78
N SER A 20 5.14 -12.07 -9.88
CA SER A 20 5.55 -13.49 -9.86
C SER A 20 6.99 -13.70 -9.41
N GLU A 21 7.82 -12.65 -9.51
CA GLU A 21 9.21 -12.65 -9.08
C GLU A 21 9.37 -12.26 -7.60
N CYS A 22 8.30 -11.76 -6.96
CA CYS A 22 8.36 -11.30 -5.59
C CYS A 22 8.62 -12.46 -4.63
N LYS A 23 9.67 -12.32 -3.80
CA LYS A 23 10.03 -13.26 -2.74
C LYS A 23 9.98 -12.58 -1.36
N PRO A 24 10.01 -13.35 -0.25
CA PRO A 24 10.07 -12.77 1.09
C PRO A 24 11.16 -11.71 1.28
N TYR A 25 12.36 -11.94 0.71
CA TYR A 25 13.46 -10.99 0.80
C TYR A 25 13.19 -9.72 -0.02
N THR A 26 12.59 -9.84 -1.21
CA THR A 26 12.15 -8.69 -2.02
C THR A 26 11.25 -7.75 -1.21
N LEU A 27 10.30 -8.30 -0.44
CA LEU A 27 9.42 -7.50 0.42
C LEU A 27 10.19 -6.80 1.54
N ARG A 28 11.08 -7.54 2.24
CA ARG A 28 11.87 -7.00 3.35
C ARG A 28 12.83 -5.89 2.90
N ASP A 29 13.51 -6.08 1.77
CA ASP A 29 14.42 -5.10 1.17
C ASP A 29 13.68 -3.81 0.75
N ASN A 30 12.37 -3.92 0.49
CA ASN A 30 11.48 -2.82 0.11
C ASN A 30 10.67 -2.24 1.29
N GLY A 31 11.09 -2.53 2.52
CA GLY A 31 10.52 -1.91 3.72
C GLY A 31 9.20 -2.52 4.21
N PHE A 32 8.85 -3.72 3.74
CA PHE A 32 7.78 -4.50 4.37
C PHE A 32 8.31 -5.20 5.62
N VAL A 33 7.48 -5.25 6.65
CA VAL A 33 7.78 -5.95 7.89
C VAL A 33 6.86 -7.15 8.02
N GLU A 34 7.42 -8.29 8.40
CA GLU A 34 6.66 -9.49 8.68
C GLU A 34 5.85 -9.32 9.97
N THR A 35 4.56 -9.62 9.90
CA THR A 35 3.63 -9.56 11.02
C THR A 35 3.62 -10.89 11.77
N SER A 36 3.12 -10.92 13.01
CA SER A 36 2.97 -12.16 13.77
C SER A 36 2.10 -13.21 13.07
N GLY A 37 1.19 -12.79 12.18
CA GLY A 37 0.38 -13.67 11.36
C GLY A 37 1.03 -14.12 10.05
N GLY A 38 2.34 -13.90 9.86
CA GLY A 38 3.10 -14.31 8.67
C GLY A 38 2.86 -13.47 7.41
N ASN A 39 1.98 -12.47 7.46
CA ASN A 39 1.78 -11.52 6.36
C ASN A 39 2.88 -10.45 6.36
N TYR A 40 3.10 -9.81 5.21
CA TYR A 40 4.06 -8.71 5.06
C TYR A 40 3.31 -7.39 4.99
N LEU A 41 3.67 -6.44 5.86
CA LEU A 41 3.04 -5.14 5.94
C LEU A 41 4.05 -4.03 5.62
N TYR A 42 3.77 -3.29 4.55
CA TYR A 42 4.33 -1.97 4.35
C TYR A 42 3.43 -0.94 5.02
N LYS A 43 4.00 -0.11 5.90
CA LYS A 43 3.29 0.96 6.60
C LYS A 43 4.08 2.26 6.46
N ARG A 44 3.50 3.26 5.80
CA ARG A 44 4.15 4.56 5.59
C ARG A 44 3.23 5.71 5.99
N PRO A 45 3.59 6.50 7.02
CA PRO A 45 2.95 7.77 7.28
C PRO A 45 3.09 8.71 6.07
N LEU A 46 2.01 9.40 5.73
CA LEU A 46 1.97 10.37 4.66
C LEU A 46 1.88 11.77 5.28
N ASP A 47 2.63 12.72 4.73
CA ASP A 47 2.62 14.12 5.18
C ASP A 47 1.35 14.77 4.63
N SER A 48 0.24 14.53 5.31
CA SER A 48 -1.07 15.06 4.97
C SER A 48 -1.47 16.18 5.93
N THR A 49 -2.23 17.14 5.46
CA THR A 49 -2.91 18.15 6.29
C THR A 49 -4.10 17.58 7.08
N HIS A 50 -4.44 16.30 6.90
CA HIS A 50 -5.54 15.64 7.58
C HIS A 50 -5.30 15.62 9.11
N ARG A 51 -6.27 16.11 9.88
CA ARG A 51 -6.16 16.29 11.35
C ARG A 51 -5.72 15.03 12.09
N SER A 52 -6.19 13.87 11.66
CA SER A 52 -5.88 12.58 12.31
C SER A 52 -4.65 11.89 11.71
N GLY A 53 -3.86 12.60 10.89
CA GLY A 53 -2.81 12.03 10.05
C GLY A 53 -3.34 11.01 9.04
N LEU A 54 -2.45 10.55 8.18
CA LEU A 54 -2.76 9.57 7.15
C LEU A 54 -1.61 8.57 7.02
N VAL A 55 -1.94 7.30 6.85
CA VAL A 55 -0.97 6.20 6.71
C VAL A 55 -1.37 5.33 5.54
N LEU A 56 -0.44 5.13 4.61
CA LEU A 56 -0.55 4.10 3.57
C LEU A 56 -0.21 2.74 4.17
N LYS A 57 -1.07 1.76 3.92
CA LYS A 57 -0.83 0.34 4.24
C LYS A 57 -0.97 -0.49 2.97
N VAL A 58 0.08 -1.26 2.66
CA VAL A 58 0.04 -2.34 1.68
C VAL A 58 0.34 -3.62 2.44
N THR A 59 -0.56 -4.60 2.39
CA THR A 59 -0.35 -5.90 3.01
C THR A 59 -0.34 -6.97 1.95
N VAL A 60 0.73 -7.76 1.91
CA VAL A 60 0.86 -8.98 1.10
C VAL A 60 0.66 -10.17 2.02
N ASN A 61 -0.14 -11.14 1.60
CA ASN A 61 -0.42 -12.32 2.42
C ASN A 61 0.83 -13.22 2.57
N GLN A 62 0.82 -14.14 3.54
CA GLN A 62 1.93 -15.07 3.76
C GLN A 62 2.32 -15.89 2.52
N LYS A 63 1.37 -16.15 1.61
CA LYS A 63 1.58 -16.90 0.37
C LYS A 63 2.13 -16.05 -0.78
N ILE A 64 2.28 -14.73 -0.60
CA ILE A 64 2.82 -13.78 -1.59
C ILE A 64 2.06 -13.85 -2.93
N ASN A 65 0.73 -13.98 -2.84
CA ASN A 65 -0.12 -14.10 -4.03
C ASN A 65 -1.40 -13.24 -3.95
N GLN A 66 -1.68 -12.65 -2.80
CA GLN A 66 -2.79 -11.73 -2.62
C GLN A 66 -2.31 -10.53 -1.81
N LEU A 67 -2.93 -9.39 -2.10
CA LEU A 67 -2.65 -8.13 -1.46
C LEU A 67 -3.93 -7.41 -1.05
N LYS A 68 -3.75 -6.40 -0.19
CA LYS A 68 -4.74 -5.38 0.08
C LYS A 68 -4.03 -4.04 0.27
N ILE A 69 -4.65 -3.00 -0.26
CA ILE A 69 -4.11 -1.63 -0.26
C ILE A 69 -5.14 -0.73 0.40
N SER A 70 -4.69 0.09 1.36
CA SER A 70 -5.60 1.01 2.05
C SER A 70 -4.83 2.20 2.62
N THR A 71 -5.49 3.34 2.62
CA THR A 71 -5.10 4.51 3.41
C THR A 71 -6.00 4.60 4.64
N VAL A 72 -5.38 4.83 5.80
CA VAL A 72 -6.07 4.88 7.10
C VAL A 72 -5.64 6.10 7.90
N THR A 73 -6.42 6.50 8.89
CA THR A 73 -6.03 7.47 9.92
C THR A 73 -4.77 7.02 10.66
N ALA A 74 -4.04 7.91 11.34
CA ALA A 74 -2.78 7.56 12.02
C ALA A 74 -2.94 6.48 13.10
N ASN A 75 -4.09 6.43 13.78
CA ASN A 75 -4.43 5.36 14.72
C ASN A 75 -4.71 4.01 14.04
N GLY A 76 -4.80 3.97 12.71
CA GLY A 76 -4.95 2.76 11.90
C GLY A 76 -6.37 2.18 11.84
N LEU A 77 -7.36 2.84 12.43
CA LEU A 77 -8.70 2.28 12.62
C LEU A 77 -9.66 2.60 11.47
N GLN A 78 -9.61 3.82 10.94
CA GLN A 78 -10.58 4.30 9.95
C GLN A 78 -9.95 4.35 8.56
N ALA A 79 -10.61 3.75 7.58
CA ALA A 79 -10.22 3.85 6.18
C ALA A 79 -10.58 5.25 5.64
N VAL A 80 -9.65 5.85 4.92
CA VAL A 80 -9.79 7.21 4.36
C VAL A 80 -9.62 7.11 2.85
N ASN A 81 -10.54 7.71 2.08
CA ASN A 81 -10.33 7.90 0.64
C ASN A 81 -9.54 9.20 0.43
N VAL A 82 -8.31 9.09 -0.06
CA VAL A 82 -7.40 10.23 -0.20
C VAL A 82 -7.90 11.25 -1.21
N GLU A 83 -8.51 10.82 -2.31
CA GLU A 83 -8.99 11.71 -3.39
C GLU A 83 -10.07 12.68 -2.92
N LYS A 84 -10.80 12.32 -1.87
CA LYS A 84 -11.85 13.16 -1.29
C LYS A 84 -11.34 14.15 -0.24
N LEU A 85 -10.04 14.14 0.06
CA LEU A 85 -9.42 15.08 0.98
C LEU A 85 -9.13 16.41 0.26
N ALA A 86 -9.19 17.52 0.99
CA ALA A 86 -8.71 18.81 0.49
C ALA A 86 -7.17 18.86 0.51
N ASN A 87 -6.57 19.56 -0.48
CA ASN A 87 -5.12 19.79 -0.59
C ASN A 87 -4.31 18.48 -0.52
N ASN A 88 -4.69 17.50 -1.34
CA ASN A 88 -4.20 16.12 -1.31
C ASN A 88 -3.22 15.78 -2.43
N GLU A 89 -2.87 16.73 -3.29
CA GLU A 89 -2.09 16.53 -4.52
C GLU A 89 -0.72 15.93 -4.19
N MET A 90 -0.01 16.52 -3.23
CA MET A 90 1.28 16.03 -2.72
C MET A 90 1.18 14.62 -2.11
N VAL A 91 0.04 14.31 -1.48
CA VAL A 91 -0.20 13.00 -0.87
C VAL A 91 -0.40 11.95 -1.97
N ILE A 92 -1.17 12.29 -3.00
CA ILE A 92 -1.42 11.41 -4.16
C ILE A 92 -0.11 11.17 -4.91
N GLU A 93 0.68 12.21 -5.17
CA GLU A 93 1.98 12.10 -5.82
C GLU A 93 2.92 11.18 -5.03
N LYS A 94 3.01 11.37 -3.70
CA LYS A 94 3.82 10.51 -2.83
C LYS A 94 3.37 9.05 -2.84
N ILE A 95 2.06 8.79 -2.90
CA ILE A 95 1.53 7.42 -3.01
C ILE A 95 1.92 6.80 -4.36
N ASN A 96 1.75 7.53 -5.46
CA ASN A 96 2.14 7.04 -6.78
C ASN A 96 3.64 6.75 -6.86
N PHE A 97 4.49 7.64 -6.35
CA PHE A 97 5.93 7.42 -6.27
C PHE A 97 6.29 6.14 -5.49
N ILE A 98 5.57 5.84 -4.41
CA ILE A 98 5.75 4.58 -3.66
C ILE A 98 5.36 3.37 -4.52
N PHE A 99 4.24 3.44 -5.24
CA PHE A 99 3.79 2.35 -6.12
C PHE A 99 4.73 2.12 -7.30
N ASP A 100 5.21 3.19 -7.94
CA ASP A 100 6.20 3.10 -9.01
C ASP A 100 7.47 2.41 -8.49
N GLY A 101 7.93 2.79 -7.30
CA GLY A 101 9.05 2.11 -6.65
C GLY A 101 8.80 0.64 -6.29
N PHE A 102 7.56 0.20 -6.13
CA PHE A 102 7.23 -1.22 -5.97
C PHE A 102 7.23 -1.97 -7.31
N VAL A 103 6.80 -1.30 -8.38
CA VAL A 103 6.84 -1.85 -9.73
C VAL A 103 8.28 -2.02 -10.20
N ASP A 104 9.10 -0.97 -10.08
CA ASP A 104 10.51 -0.96 -10.50
C ASP A 104 11.36 -2.05 -9.83
N ARG A 105 10.97 -2.47 -8.63
CA ARG A 105 11.71 -3.45 -7.81
C ARG A 105 11.06 -4.82 -7.78
N ASN A 106 10.13 -5.08 -8.69
CA ASN A 106 9.42 -6.35 -8.84
C ASN A 106 8.71 -6.81 -7.55
N VAL A 107 8.23 -5.87 -6.74
CA VAL A 107 7.35 -6.16 -5.60
C VAL A 107 5.92 -6.35 -6.13
N LEU A 108 5.45 -5.38 -6.90
CA LEU A 108 4.13 -5.38 -7.53
C LEU A 108 4.29 -5.27 -9.05
N VAL A 109 3.21 -5.56 -9.76
CA VAL A 109 3.05 -5.17 -11.17
C VAL A 109 1.69 -4.52 -11.34
N GLU A 110 1.61 -3.54 -12.23
CA GLU A 110 0.37 -2.91 -12.67
C GLU A 110 -0.35 -3.81 -13.68
N VAL A 111 -1.68 -3.82 -13.65
CA VAL A 111 -2.55 -4.65 -14.51
C VAL A 111 -3.61 -3.81 -15.23
#